data_AF-A0A5E5QM52-F1
#
_entry.id   AF-A0A5E5QM52-F1
#
_cell.length_a   1.000
_cell.length_b   1.000
_cell.length_c   1.000
_cell.angle_alpha   90.00
_cell.angle_beta   90.00
_cell.angle_gamma   90.00
#
_symmetry.space_group_name_H-M   'P 1'
#
loop_
_entity.id
_entity.type
_entity.pdbx_description
1 polymer ?
#
loop_
_entity_poly.entity_id
_entity_poly.type
_entity_poly.pdbx_seq_one_letter_code
_entity_poly.pdbx_strand_id
1 'polypeptide(L)'
;MVFLYNNFGFKVDKNRAGGNGHTTLYLQDKKGNWYAYDQGAIGNHSPIKLLANMGVGARVSLRRISSPSKDAVMYNTTVSDDKLIYRSAIESQKSHNSGKILYRLFSNNCTDAAVDVINNSGVGINIPNSAFTVKPNSWFEQFWR
;
A
#
# COMPACT_ATOMS: atom_id res chain seq x y z
N MET A 1 -14.56 -11.36 -27.54
CA MET A 1 -13.81 -10.23 -26.94
C MET A 1 -12.98 -10.81 -25.81
N VAL A 2 -11.66 -10.91 -25.98
CA VAL A 2 -10.76 -11.42 -24.93
C VAL A 2 -10.41 -10.22 -24.06
N PHE A 3 -10.92 -10.18 -22.83
CA PHE A 3 -10.43 -9.23 -21.84
C PHE A 3 -9.05 -9.71 -21.40
N LEU A 4 -8.00 -9.01 -21.81
CA LEU A 4 -6.69 -9.16 -21.20
C LEU A 4 -6.79 -8.53 -19.82
N TYR A 5 -7.11 -9.35 -18.82
CA TYR A 5 -7.14 -8.91 -17.43
C TYR A 5 -5.71 -8.64 -16.97
N ASN A 6 -5.47 -7.41 -16.55
CA ASN A 6 -4.31 -7.08 -15.71
C ASN A 6 -4.73 -7.17 -14.24
N ASN A 7 -3.79 -7.03 -13.31
CA ASN A 7 -4.10 -7.14 -11.90
C ASN A 7 -3.35 -6.12 -11.02
N PHE A 8 -3.88 -5.85 -9.84
CA PHE A 8 -3.09 -5.41 -8.67
C PHE A 8 -3.24 -6.44 -7.54
N GLY A 9 -2.46 -6.32 -6.48
CA GLY A 9 -2.65 -7.19 -5.32
C GLY A 9 -1.97 -6.73 -4.06
N PHE A 10 -2.42 -7.25 -2.93
CA PHE A 10 -1.86 -6.95 -1.61
C PHE A 10 -1.17 -8.19 -1.04
N LYS A 11 -0.04 -7.97 -0.38
CA LYS A 11 0.58 -8.96 0.50
C LYS A 11 0.79 -8.36 1.88
N VAL A 12 0.51 -9.16 2.89
CA VAL A 12 0.89 -8.86 4.27
C VAL A 12 1.98 -9.84 4.72
N ASP A 13 3.19 -9.33 4.91
CA ASP A 13 4.28 -10.09 5.53
C ASP A 13 4.13 -10.02 7.05
N LYS A 14 3.62 -11.11 7.65
CA LYS A 14 3.18 -11.14 9.05
C LYS A 14 4.29 -10.93 10.08
N ASN A 15 5.54 -11.22 9.71
CA ASN A 15 6.67 -11.20 10.64
C ASN A 15 7.42 -9.87 10.65
N ARG A 16 7.07 -8.94 9.75
CA ARG A 16 7.69 -7.61 9.69
C ARG A 16 7.08 -6.64 10.71
N ALA A 17 7.74 -5.49 10.86
CA ALA A 17 7.35 -4.41 11.76
C ALA A 17 7.15 -4.87 13.23
N GLY A 18 8.06 -5.71 13.73
CA GLY A 18 7.99 -6.24 15.10
C GLY A 18 6.83 -7.20 15.33
N GLY A 19 6.40 -7.95 14.31
CA GLY A 19 5.30 -8.92 14.39
C GLY A 19 3.90 -8.33 14.17
N ASN A 20 3.80 -7.05 13.81
CA ASN A 20 2.52 -6.40 13.50
C ASN A 20 2.11 -6.54 12.03
N GLY A 21 3.02 -7.05 11.20
CA GLY A 21 2.84 -7.23 9.77
C GLY A 21 3.29 -6.00 8.98
N HIS A 22 3.52 -6.19 7.68
CA HIS A 22 3.81 -5.12 6.72
C HIS A 22 3.04 -5.35 5.42
N THR A 23 2.30 -4.33 4.98
CA THR A 23 1.53 -4.38 3.73
C THR A 23 2.38 -3.89 2.56
N THR A 24 2.48 -4.71 1.53
CA THR A 24 3.02 -4.35 0.21
C THR A 24 1.89 -4.37 -0.80
N LEU A 25 1.75 -3.29 -1.57
CA LEU A 25 0.87 -3.24 -2.73
C LEU A 25 1.69 -3.55 -4.00
N TYR A 26 1.23 -4.54 -4.76
CA TYR A 26 1.71 -4.82 -6.11
C TYR A 26 0.76 -4.19 -7.11
N LEU A 27 1.30 -3.43 -8.05
CA LEU A 27 0.51 -2.77 -9.08
C LEU A 27 1.27 -2.74 -10.41
N GLN A 28 0.54 -2.61 -11.50
CA GLN A 28 1.11 -2.51 -12.85
C GLN A 28 1.07 -1.07 -13.35
N ASP A 29 2.01 -0.71 -14.23
CA ASP A 29 1.87 0.48 -15.07
C ASP A 29 1.00 0.17 -16.30
N LYS A 30 0.71 1.20 -17.12
CA LYS A 30 -0.06 1.04 -18.37
C LYS A 30 0.57 0.10 -19.42
N LYS A 31 1.83 -0.33 -19.22
CA LYS A 31 2.57 -1.24 -20.10
C LYS A 31 2.61 -2.67 -19.51
N GLY A 32 1.95 -2.91 -18.37
CA GLY A 32 1.96 -4.20 -17.67
C GLY A 32 3.23 -4.44 -16.84
N ASN A 33 4.10 -3.45 -16.66
CA ASN A 33 5.28 -3.61 -15.80
C ASN A 33 4.87 -3.64 -14.33
N TRP A 34 5.40 -4.59 -13.58
CA TRP A 34 5.11 -4.74 -12.15
C TRP A 34 5.94 -3.83 -11.26
N TYR A 35 5.29 -3.31 -10.21
CA TYR A 35 5.90 -2.50 -9.16
C TYR A 35 5.45 -2.97 -7.78
N ALA A 36 6.36 -2.91 -6.81
CA ALA A 36 6.07 -3.01 -5.38
C ALA A 36 6.03 -1.61 -4.78
N TYR A 37 4.91 -1.27 -4.16
CA TYR A 37 4.70 -0.07 -3.37
C TYR A 37 4.80 -0.44 -1.89
N ASP A 38 5.74 0.20 -1.20
CA ASP A 38 6.01 -0.02 0.22
C ASP A 38 6.20 1.32 0.93
N GLN A 39 5.48 1.53 2.03
CA GLN A 39 5.70 2.66 2.93
C GLN A 39 6.46 2.24 4.19
N GLY A 40 7.38 3.07 4.66
CA GLY A 40 8.04 2.90 5.95
C GLY A 40 8.36 4.25 6.61
N ALA A 41 8.70 4.22 7.89
CA ALA A 41 9.20 5.40 8.59
C ALA A 41 10.66 5.72 8.18
N ILE A 42 11.03 7.00 8.11
CA ILE A 42 12.39 7.48 7.83
C ILE A 42 13.03 7.99 9.11
N GLY A 43 14.22 7.49 9.46
CA GLY A 43 15.03 8.00 10.57
C GLY A 43 14.93 7.17 11.84
N ASN A 44 15.84 7.41 12.78
CA ASN A 44 15.80 6.79 14.11
C ASN A 44 14.76 7.51 14.96
N HIS A 45 13.63 6.87 15.21
CA HIS A 45 12.58 7.40 16.08
C HIS A 45 12.54 6.63 17.39
N SER A 46 12.39 7.36 18.49
CA SER A 46 12.08 6.73 19.77
C SER A 46 10.76 5.95 19.64
N PRO A 47 10.67 4.71 20.15
CA PRO A 47 9.43 3.93 20.19
C PRO A 47 8.25 4.72 20.77
N ILE A 48 8.52 5.63 21.70
CA ILE A 48 7.53 6.50 22.35
C ILE A 48 6.86 7.46 21.35
N LYS A 49 7.60 8.00 20.37
CA LYS A 49 7.02 8.92 19.36
C LYS A 49 6.10 8.19 18.37
N LEU A 50 6.43 6.95 18.04
CA LEU A 50 5.59 6.07 17.21
C LEU A 50 4.31 5.67 17.98
N LEU A 51 4.45 5.30 19.26
CA LEU A 51 3.32 4.94 20.13
C LEU A 51 2.41 6.14 20.47
N ALA A 52 2.97 7.35 20.55
CA ALA A 52 2.20 8.57 20.78
C ALA A 52 1.47 9.11 19.53
N ASN A 53 1.56 8.41 18.39
CA ASN A 53 0.94 8.79 17.12
C ASN A 53 1.30 10.22 16.63
N MET A 54 2.45 10.76 17.04
CA MET A 54 2.82 12.17 16.82
C MET A 54 3.21 12.49 15.38
N GLY A 55 3.23 11.50 14.48
CA GLY A 55 3.68 11.67 13.11
C GLY A 55 5.21 11.64 13.02
N VAL A 56 5.75 10.75 12.18
CA VAL A 56 7.17 10.71 11.84
C VAL A 56 7.34 10.80 10.33
N GLY A 57 8.54 11.14 9.85
CA GLY A 57 8.80 11.19 8.41
C GLY A 57 8.46 9.85 7.75
N ALA A 58 7.70 9.88 6.66
CA ALA A 58 7.35 8.70 5.87
C ALA A 58 8.22 8.63 4.61
N ARG A 59 8.58 7.41 4.20
CA ARG A 59 9.01 7.14 2.83
C ARG A 59 8.08 6.16 2.19
N VAL A 60 7.83 6.38 0.93
CA VAL A 60 7.24 5.42 0.01
C VAL A 60 8.28 5.09 -1.06
N SER A 61 8.54 3.79 -1.24
CA SER A 61 9.25 3.26 -2.40
C SER A 61 8.27 2.64 -3.36
N LEU A 62 8.43 2.96 -4.65
CA LEU A 62 7.77 2.30 -5.76
C LEU A 62 8.85 1.67 -6.64
N ARG A 63 9.09 0.37 -6.47
CA ARG A 63 10.22 -0.34 -7.07
C ARG A 63 9.75 -1.30 -8.15
N ARG A 64 10.37 -1.27 -9.32
CA ARG A 64 10.10 -2.23 -10.39
C ARG A 64 10.49 -3.65 -9.96
N ILE A 65 9.62 -4.62 -10.22
CA ILE A 65 9.82 -6.05 -9.92
C ILE A 65 9.49 -6.89 -11.15
N SER A 66 9.92 -8.16 -11.15
CA SER A 66 9.61 -9.09 -12.24
C SER A 66 8.17 -9.62 -12.15
N SER A 67 7.69 -9.89 -10.94
CA SER A 67 6.35 -10.43 -10.67
C SER A 67 5.96 -10.19 -9.21
N PRO A 68 4.65 -10.14 -8.89
CA PRO A 68 4.17 -10.07 -7.51
C PRO A 68 4.50 -11.35 -6.74
N SER A 69 4.40 -11.29 -5.42
CA SER A 69 4.56 -12.47 -4.58
C SER A 69 3.42 -13.47 -4.80
N LYS A 70 3.72 -14.78 -4.76
CA LYS A 70 2.73 -15.84 -5.05
C LYS A 70 1.58 -15.93 -4.05
N ASP A 71 1.78 -15.39 -2.85
CA ASP A 71 0.82 -15.32 -1.75
C ASP A 71 0.08 -13.97 -1.70
N ALA A 72 0.25 -13.11 -2.71
CA ALA A 72 -0.52 -11.88 -2.80
C ALA A 72 -1.99 -12.17 -3.15
N VAL A 73 -2.90 -11.46 -2.51
CA VAL A 73 -4.32 -11.45 -2.87
C VAL A 73 -4.48 -10.53 -4.07
N MET A 74 -4.87 -11.09 -5.21
CA MET A 74 -4.91 -10.40 -6.50
C MET A 74 -6.34 -9.98 -6.89
N TYR A 75 -6.43 -8.82 -7.54
CA TYR A 75 -7.65 -8.23 -8.08
C TYR A 75 -7.49 -7.98 -9.56
N ASN A 76 -8.49 -8.38 -10.34
CA ASN A 76 -8.51 -8.11 -11.77
C ASN A 76 -8.80 -6.62 -12.03
N THR A 77 -8.08 -6.08 -13.00
CA THR A 77 -8.16 -4.71 -13.50
C THR A 77 -8.08 -4.69 -15.02
N THR A 78 -8.41 -3.54 -15.59
CA THR A 78 -8.11 -3.21 -16.98
C THR A 78 -6.81 -2.39 -17.07
N VAL A 79 -6.24 -2.31 -18.26
CA VAL A 79 -5.08 -1.42 -18.55
C VAL A 79 -5.38 0.05 -18.19
N SER A 80 -6.62 0.49 -18.36
CA SER A 80 -7.05 1.84 -17.96
C SER A 80 -7.02 2.03 -16.45
N ASP A 81 -7.46 1.02 -15.68
CA ASP A 81 -7.45 1.08 -14.22
C ASP A 81 -6.01 1.13 -13.70
N ASP A 82 -5.12 0.30 -14.25
CA ASP A 82 -3.70 0.28 -13.87
C ASP A 82 -3.02 1.63 -14.11
N LYS A 83 -3.36 2.31 -15.20
CA LYS A 83 -2.84 3.67 -15.47
C LYS A 83 -3.24 4.63 -14.35
N LEU A 84 -4.47 4.55 -13.86
CA LEU A 84 -5.00 5.41 -12.80
C LEU A 84 -4.41 5.03 -11.44
N ILE A 85 -4.36 3.74 -11.12
CA ILE A 85 -3.74 3.20 -9.89
C ILE A 85 -2.25 3.55 -9.83
N TYR A 86 -1.50 3.36 -10.92
CA TYR A 86 -0.08 3.72 -10.99
C TYR A 86 0.15 5.22 -10.81
N ARG A 87 -0.71 6.05 -11.40
CA ARG A 87 -0.65 7.51 -11.18
C ARG A 87 -0.89 7.86 -9.71
N SER A 88 -1.91 7.26 -9.09
CA SER A 88 -2.21 7.43 -7.66
C SER A 88 -1.03 7.02 -6.78
N ALA A 89 -0.37 5.90 -7.11
CA ALA A 89 0.85 5.44 -6.41
C ALA A 89 1.99 6.46 -6.48
N ILE A 90 2.20 7.08 -7.64
CA ILE A 90 3.22 8.14 -7.83
C ILE A 90 2.86 9.40 -7.04
N GLU A 91 1.59 9.81 -7.03
CA GLU A 91 1.13 10.99 -6.28
C GLU A 91 1.24 10.77 -4.76
N SER A 92 0.87 9.57 -4.29
CA SER A 92 1.06 9.14 -2.92
C SER A 92 2.55 9.12 -2.54
N GLN A 93 3.41 8.57 -3.41
CA GLN A 93 4.86 8.57 -3.19
C GLN A 93 5.42 9.98 -3.00
N LYS A 94 5.07 10.90 -3.90
CA LYS A 94 5.51 12.31 -3.82
C LYS A 94 5.03 12.98 -2.54
N SER A 95 3.79 12.72 -2.12
CA SER A 95 3.19 13.34 -0.93
C SER A 95 3.83 12.86 0.37
N HIS A 96 4.11 11.56 0.49
CA HIS A 96 4.82 11.01 1.64
C HIS A 96 6.29 11.46 1.65
N ASN A 97 6.99 11.34 0.52
CA ASN A 97 8.44 11.64 0.46
C ASN A 97 8.76 13.14 0.59
N SER A 98 7.81 14.03 0.31
CA SER A 98 7.96 15.48 0.57
C SER A 98 7.70 15.86 2.03
N GLY A 99 7.24 14.92 2.87
CA GLY A 99 6.84 15.19 4.25
C GLY A 99 5.45 15.82 4.40
N LYS A 100 4.70 16.02 3.30
CA LYS A 100 3.31 16.49 3.33
C LYS A 100 2.40 15.51 4.09
N ILE A 101 2.66 14.20 3.95
CA ILE A 101 1.99 13.15 4.71
C ILE A 101 3.00 12.51 5.67
N LEU A 102 2.73 12.61 6.97
CA LEU A 102 3.52 11.99 8.01
C LEU A 102 3.03 10.55 8.27
N TYR A 103 3.97 9.65 8.54
CA TYR A 103 3.68 8.28 9.00
C TYR A 103 3.18 8.33 10.43
N ARG A 104 2.08 7.64 10.68
CA ARG A 104 1.49 7.45 12.00
C ARG A 104 1.29 5.94 12.17
N LEU A 105 1.33 5.44 13.41
CA LEU A 105 1.21 3.99 13.64
C LEU A 105 -0.25 3.54 13.54
N PHE A 106 -1.16 4.39 14.02
CA PHE A 106 -2.60 4.15 14.12
C PHE A 106 -3.42 4.81 12.99
N SER A 107 -2.74 5.50 12.08
CA SER A 107 -3.29 6.09 10.85
C SER A 107 -2.13 6.35 9.89
N ASN A 108 -2.34 6.50 8.58
CA ASN A 108 -1.27 6.73 7.60
C ASN A 108 -0.09 5.74 7.69
N ASN A 109 -0.38 4.46 8.00
CA ASN A 109 0.59 3.38 8.00
C ASN A 109 0.67 2.68 6.63
N CYS A 110 1.49 1.63 6.51
CA CYS A 110 1.68 0.95 5.23
C CYS A 110 0.42 0.30 4.64
N THR A 111 -0.56 -0.10 5.46
CA THR A 111 -1.87 -0.55 4.97
C THR A 111 -2.68 0.63 4.46
N ASP A 112 -2.76 1.71 5.24
CA ASP A 112 -3.55 2.89 4.87
C ASP A 112 -3.05 3.46 3.54
N ALA A 113 -1.74 3.68 3.40
CA ALA A 113 -1.19 4.23 2.16
C ALA A 113 -1.35 3.28 0.97
N ALA A 114 -1.32 1.97 1.18
CA ALA A 114 -1.56 0.99 0.12
C ALA A 114 -3.03 0.97 -0.33
N VAL A 115 -3.96 1.04 0.62
CA VAL A 115 -5.39 1.11 0.35
C VAL A 115 -5.78 2.44 -0.29
N ASP A 116 -5.25 3.56 0.20
CA ASP A 116 -5.48 4.90 -0.33
C ASP A 116 -5.04 5.02 -1.79
N VAL A 117 -3.98 4.32 -2.19
CA VAL A 117 -3.58 4.28 -3.61
C VAL A 117 -4.70 3.73 -4.49
N ILE A 118 -5.39 2.68 -4.06
CA ILE A 118 -6.51 2.10 -4.82
C ILE A 118 -7.76 2.98 -4.69
N ASN A 119 -8.18 3.31 -3.47
CA ASN A 119 -9.43 4.01 -3.22
C ASN A 119 -9.45 5.43 -3.81
N ASN A 120 -8.32 6.13 -3.84
CA ASN A 120 -8.21 7.48 -4.38
C ASN A 120 -7.81 7.51 -5.87
N SER A 121 -7.63 6.36 -6.52
CA SER A 121 -7.23 6.32 -7.94
C SER A 121 -8.32 6.75 -8.91
N GLY A 122 -9.58 6.75 -8.48
CA GLY A 122 -10.73 7.06 -9.32
C GLY A 122 -11.23 5.90 -10.19
N VAL A 123 -10.73 4.68 -9.99
CA VAL A 123 -11.16 3.46 -10.73
C VAL A 123 -12.49 2.88 -10.22
N GLY A 124 -13.06 3.42 -9.15
CA GLY A 124 -14.31 2.94 -8.56
C GLY A 124 -14.19 1.63 -7.77
N ILE A 125 -12.98 1.14 -7.54
CA ILE A 125 -12.70 0.00 -6.65
C ILE A 125 -12.58 0.53 -5.22
N ASN A 126 -13.31 -0.08 -4.29
CA ASN A 126 -13.26 0.25 -2.87
C ASN A 126 -12.68 -0.93 -2.08
N ILE A 127 -11.45 -0.75 -1.59
CA ILE A 127 -10.80 -1.68 -0.69
C ILE A 127 -11.16 -1.30 0.75
N PRO A 128 -11.74 -2.22 1.54
CA PRO A 128 -12.13 -1.91 2.90
C PRO A 128 -10.90 -1.60 3.75
N ASN A 129 -10.96 -0.51 4.51
CA ASN A 129 -9.97 -0.18 5.51
C ASN A 129 -10.67 0.46 6.71
N SER A 130 -10.79 -0.31 7.79
CA SER A 130 -11.43 0.16 9.01
C SER A 130 -10.48 1.07 9.77
N ALA A 131 -10.96 2.24 10.21
CA ALA A 131 -10.20 3.17 11.05
C ALA A 131 -9.77 2.56 12.40
N PHE A 132 -10.37 1.43 12.80
CA PHE A 132 -10.02 0.70 14.02
C PHE A 132 -9.01 -0.43 13.76
N THR A 133 -8.73 -0.74 12.50
CA THR A 133 -7.85 -1.85 12.11
C THR A 133 -6.45 -1.34 11.82
N VAL A 134 -5.77 -1.09 12.92
CA VAL A 134 -4.49 -0.37 13.01
C VAL A 134 -3.32 -1.12 12.35
N LYS A 135 -3.38 -2.45 12.27
CA LYS A 135 -2.20 -3.28 11.96
C LYS A 135 -2.41 -4.10 10.69
N PRO A 136 -1.40 -4.21 9.81
CA PRO A 136 -1.46 -5.07 8.62
C PRO A 136 -1.97 -6.48 8.88
N ASN A 137 -1.50 -7.14 9.94
CA ASN A 137 -1.97 -8.49 10.29
C ASN A 137 -3.47 -8.50 10.60
N SER A 138 -3.95 -7.59 11.44
CA SER A 138 -5.37 -7.51 11.79
C SER A 138 -6.25 -7.17 10.59
N TRP A 139 -5.77 -6.29 9.69
CA TRP A 139 -6.46 -5.97 8.44
C TRP A 139 -6.60 -7.19 7.54
N PHE A 140 -5.53 -7.97 7.42
CA PHE A 140 -5.56 -9.17 6.60
C PHE A 140 -6.49 -10.25 7.15
N GLU A 141 -6.46 -10.48 8.46
CA GLU A 141 -7.39 -11.44 9.11
C GLU A 141 -8.86 -11.00 8.98
N GLN A 142 -9.15 -9.70 8.96
CA GLN A 142 -10.52 -9.21 8.92
C GLN A 142 -11.15 -9.24 7.52
N PHE A 143 -10.36 -8.99 6.47
CA PHE A 143 -10.90 -8.77 5.13
C PHE A 143 -10.48 -9.83 4.10
N TRP A 144 -9.44 -10.62 4.38
CA TRP A 144 -8.84 -11.53 3.40
C TRP A 144 -8.67 -12.97 3.87
N ARG A 145 -9.09 -13.29 5.09
CA ARG A 145 -9.21 -14.65 5.62
C ARG A 145 -10.65 -14.95 5.95
#